data_AF-A0A7C7QBZ0-F1
#
_entry.id   AF-A0A7C7QBZ0-F1
#
_cell.length_a   1.000
_cell.length_b   1.000
_cell.length_c   1.000
_cell.angle_alpha   90.00
_cell.angle_beta   90.00
_cell.angle_gamma   90.00
#
_symmetry.space_group_name_H-M   'P 1'
#
loop_
_entity.id
_entity.type
_entity.pdbx_description
1 polymer ?
#
loop_
_entity_poly.entity_id
_entity_poly.type
_entity_poly.pdbx_seq_one_letter_code
_entity_poly.pdbx_strand_id
1 'polypeptide(L)' 'MSAMEKTHRILTVNPGSTSTKVALFQDERPLFVETIHHSAEELAAFPHIADQYAFRRDAVLRLLEEKGVAL' A
#
# COMPACT_ATOMS: atom_id res chain seq x y z
N MET A 1 -7.74 -31.47 20.09
CA MET A 1 -8.09 -30.11 19.62
C MET A 1 -6.86 -29.56 18.92
N SER A 2 -6.90 -29.41 17.60
CA SER A 2 -5.79 -28.80 16.86
C SER A 2 -5.72 -27.33 17.28
N ALA A 3 -4.56 -26.86 17.73
CA ALA A 3 -4.33 -25.42 17.84
C ALA A 3 -4.62 -24.82 16.47
N MET A 4 -5.47 -23.81 16.40
CA MET A 4 -5.71 -23.08 15.16
C MET A 4 -4.39 -22.37 14.85
N GLU A 5 -3.76 -22.73 13.73
CA GLU A 5 -2.52 -22.07 13.31
C GLU A 5 -2.76 -20.57 13.20
N LYS A 6 -1.86 -19.80 13.80
CA LYS A 6 -1.92 -18.34 13.78
C LYS A 6 -1.44 -17.87 12.41
N THR A 7 -2.32 -17.22 11.66
CA THR A 7 -1.98 -16.64 10.35
C THR A 7 -1.50 -15.19 10.52
N HIS A 8 -0.55 -14.78 9.68
CA HIS A 8 -0.02 -13.41 9.68
C HIS A 8 -0.59 -12.61 8.51
N ARG A 9 -0.91 -11.34 8.75
CA ARG A 9 -1.17 -10.37 7.68
C ARG A 9 0.10 -9.59 7.38
N ILE A 10 0.50 -9.56 6.11
CA ILE A 10 1.72 -8.91 5.65
C ILE A 10 1.33 -7.85 4.63
N LEU A 11 1.51 -6.58 4.99
CA LEU A 11 1.36 -5.46 4.07
C LEU A 11 2.70 -5.14 3.43
N THR A 12 2.75 -5.15 2.10
CA THR A 12 3.90 -4.72 1.33
C THR A 12 3.57 -3.40 0.62
N VAL A 13 4.50 -2.45 0.70
CA VAL A 13 4.39 -1.14 0.05
C VAL A 13 5.68 -0.90 -0.72
N ASN A 14 5.58 -0.72 -2.03
CA ASN A 14 6.71 -0.49 -2.92
C ASN A 14 6.49 0.81 -3.72
N PRO A 15 7.00 1.95 -3.25
CA PRO A 15 6.97 3.20 -4.00
C PRO A 15 7.93 3.16 -5.20
N GLY A 16 7.38 3.27 -6.41
CA GLY A 16 8.13 3.52 -7.65
C GLY A 16 8.11 5.00 -8.05
N SER A 17 8.76 5.34 -9.17
CA SER A 17 8.84 6.73 -9.66
C SER A 17 7.45 7.34 -9.88
N THR A 18 6.59 6.67 -10.64
CA THR A 18 5.24 7.14 -11.01
C THR A 18 4.11 6.28 -10.44
N SER A 19 4.44 5.34 -9.54
CA SER A 19 3.44 4.43 -8.97
C SER A 19 3.79 4.03 -7.53
N THR A 20 2.84 3.40 -6.84
CA THR A 20 3.08 2.70 -5.58
C THR A 20 2.32 1.39 -5.61
N LYS A 21 3.05 0.28 -5.61
CA LYS A 21 2.45 -1.05 -5.57
C LYS A 21 2.18 -1.41 -4.12
N VAL A 22 0.95 -1.83 -3.82
CA VAL A 22 0.50 -2.21 -2.49
C VAL A 22 -0.09 -3.61 -2.56
N ALA A 23 0.30 -4.48 -1.65
CA ALA A 23 -0.29 -5.81 -1.56
C ALA A 23 -0.43 -6.24 -0.11
N LEU A 24 -1.58 -6.83 0.22
CA LEU A 24 -1.83 -7.46 1.50
C LEU A 24 -1.85 -8.97 1.30
N PHE A 25 -1.07 -9.68 2.09
CA PHE A 25 -1.01 -11.14 2.11
C PHE A 25 -1.54 -11.67 3.44
N GLN A 26 -2.15 -12.86 3.39
CA GLN A 26 -2.30 -13.73 4.53
C GLN A 26 -1.29 -14.86 4.36
N ASP A 27 -0.22 -14.83 5.16
CA ASP A 27 0.97 -15.66 4.98
C ASP A 27 1.49 -15.56 3.53
N GLU A 28 1.46 -16.65 2.76
CA GLU A 28 1.91 -16.67 1.35
C GLU A 28 0.81 -16.31 0.35
N ARG A 29 -0.45 -16.22 0.79
CA ARG A 29 -1.60 -15.99 -0.08
C ARG A 29 -1.89 -14.49 -0.23
N PRO A 30 -1.91 -13.93 -1.45
CA PRO A 30 -2.35 -12.56 -1.64
C PRO A 30 -3.85 -12.43 -1.38
N LEU A 31 -4.23 -11.48 -0.54
CA LEU A 31 -5.61 -11.01 -0.39
C LEU A 31 -5.94 -9.99 -1.47
N PHE A 32 -5.02 -9.06 -1.76
CA PHE A 32 -5.06 -8.20 -2.94
C PHE A 32 -3.67 -7.71 -3.32
N VAL A 33 -3.54 -7.30 -4.59
CA VAL A 33 -2.38 -6.61 -5.15
C VAL A 33 -2.90 -5.48 -6.02
N GLU A 34 -2.53 -4.25 -5.70
CA GLU A 34 -3.01 -3.04 -6.36
C GLU A 34 -1.85 -2.12 -6.71
N THR A 35 -2.05 -1.30 -7.74
CA THR A 35 -1.08 -0.30 -8.16
C THR A 35 -1.75 1.06 -8.13
N ILE A 36 -1.27 1.93 -7.25
CA ILE A 36 -1.67 3.35 -7.21
C ILE A 36 -0.80 4.07 -8.24
N HIS A 37 -1.42 4.69 -9.24
CA HIS A 37 -0.73 5.51 -10.23
C HIS A 37 -0.71 6.96 -9.78
N HIS A 38 0.44 7.61 -9.93
CA HIS A 38 0.62 9.03 -9.63
C HIS A 38 0.92 9.74 -10.95
N SER A 39 0.12 10.74 -11.29
CA SER A 39 0.35 11.53 -12.51
C SER A 39 1.62 12.39 -12.38
N ALA A 40 2.24 12.72 -13.51
CA ALA A 40 3.37 13.64 -13.51
C ALA A 40 2.98 15.03 -12.98
N GLU A 41 1.73 15.45 -13.19
CA GLU A 41 1.19 16.72 -12.70
C GLU A 41 1.09 16.77 -11.18
N GLU A 42 0.54 15.72 -10.56
CA GLU A 42 0.49 15.60 -9.09
C GLU A 42 1.89 15.55 -8.48
N LEU A 43 2.82 14.81 -9.11
CA LEU A 43 4.19 14.67 -8.62
C LEU A 43 5.01 15.95 -8.78
N ALA A 44 4.71 16.78 -9.78
CA ALA A 44 5.39 18.05 -10.03
C ALA A 44 5.16 19.07 -8.90
N ALA A 45 4.14 18.88 -8.04
CA ALA A 45 3.89 19.71 -6.88
C ALA A 45 4.94 19.53 -5.75
N PHE A 46 5.81 18.51 -5.84
CA PHE A 46 6.79 18.17 -4.80
C PHE A 46 8.22 18.49 -5.25
N PRO A 47 8.91 19.48 -4.63
CA PRO A 47 10.27 19.85 -4.98
C PRO A 47 11.29 18.72 -4.81
N HIS A 48 11.11 17.88 -3.79
CA HIS A 48 11.96 16.74 -3.50
C HIS A 48 11.15 15.45 -3.32
N ILE A 49 11.79 14.29 -3.58
CA ILE A 49 11.14 12.98 -3.41
C ILE A 49 10.65 12.77 -1.97
N ALA A 50 11.41 13.25 -0.98
CA ALA A 50 11.04 13.14 0.43
C ALA A 50 9.73 13.88 0.75
N ASP A 51 9.41 14.96 0.02
CA ASP A 51 8.19 15.74 0.22
C ASP A 51 6.94 14.95 -0.18
N GLN A 52 7.09 13.90 -1.00
CA GLN A 52 6.00 13.01 -1.42
C GLN A 52 5.57 12.04 -0.32
N TYR A 53 6.25 11.98 0.84
CA TYR A 53 6.00 10.98 1.88
C TYR A 53 4.53 10.96 2.33
N ALA A 54 3.98 12.11 2.73
CA ALA A 54 2.60 12.19 3.21
C ALA A 54 1.60 11.85 2.09
N PHE A 55 1.82 12.39 0.88
CA PHE A 55 1.00 12.11 -0.29
C PHE A 55 0.91 10.61 -0.59
N ARG A 56 2.05 9.91 -0.63
CA ARG A 56 2.11 8.47 -0.89
C ARG A 56 1.53 7.65 0.25
N ARG A 57 1.83 8.01 1.51
CA ARG A 57 1.24 7.36 2.70
C ARG A 57 -0.28 7.44 2.66
N ASP A 58 -0.83 8.63 2.41
CA ASP A 58 -2.28 8.86 2.46
C ASP A 58 -3.00 8.16 1.30
N ALA A 59 -2.34 7.98 0.15
CA ALA A 59 -2.86 7.13 -0.92
C ALA A 59 -2.93 5.65 -0.51
N VAL A 60 -1.90 5.13 0.20
CA VAL A 60 -1.91 3.76 0.72
C VAL A 60 -3.00 3.58 1.80
N LEU A 61 -3.15 4.54 2.71
CA LEU A 61 -4.18 4.48 3.76
C LEU A 61 -5.60 4.48 3.17
N ARG A 62 -5.87 5.35 2.17
CA ARG A 62 -7.15 5.35 1.45
C ARG A 62 -7.43 4.02 0.77
N LEU A 63 -6.44 3.43 0.09
CA LEU A 63 -6.60 2.11 -0.51
C LEU A 63 -6.95 1.04 0.53
N LEU A 64 -6.31 1.06 1.71
CA LEU A 64 -6.63 0.11 2.78
C LEU A 64 -8.05 0.28 3.29
N GLU A 65 -8.50 1.52 3.48
CA GLU A 65 -9.88 1.84 3.86
C GLU A 65 -10.89 1.34 2.82
N GLU A 66 -10.64 1.60 1.52
CA GLU A 66 -11.47 1.13 0.40
C GLU A 66 -11.57 -0.41 0.34
N LYS A 67 -10.49 -1.10 0.72
CA LYS A 67 -10.46 -2.57 0.81
C LYS A 67 -11.00 -3.11 2.14
N GLY A 68 -11.47 -2.24 3.05
CA GLY A 68 -12.01 -2.64 4.35
C GLY A 68 -10.96 -3.19 5.33
N VAL A 69 -9.71 -2.74 5.20
CA VAL A 69 -8.59 -3.14 6.06
C VAL A 69 -8.35 -2.08 7.13
N ALA A 70 -8.64 -2.43 8.38
CA ALA A 70 -8.26 -1.62 9.53
C ALA A 70 -6.78 -1.81 9.88
N LEU A 71 -6.11 -0.70 10.22
CA LEU A 71 -4.73 -0.66 10.72
C LEU A 71 -4.70 -0.49 12.24
#